data_AF-A0A5N5Q310-F1
#
_entry.id   AF-A0A5N5Q310-F1
#
_cell.length_a   1.000
_cell.length_b   1.000
_cell.length_c   1.000
_cell.angle_alpha   90.00
_cell.angle_beta   90.00
_cell.angle_gamma   90.00
#
_symmetry.space_group_name_H-M   'P 1'
#
loop_
_entity.id
_entity.type
_entity.pdbx_description
1 polymer ?
#
loop_
_entity_poly.entity_id
_entity_poly.type
_entity_poly.pdbx_seq_one_letter_code
_entity_poly.pdbx_strand_id
1 'polypeptide(L)'
;MPPDISSYISLCDTLELIAPDVLGGLKLIDIFHCLGYGKPVLDEEGRVMRPANKRVALACAFLLVYMFVVDEFESEHEDELRRMCDAKRAADLAFESTMWVLTHEKVFDWKVRRVVRDAFEERFVVTRKQMREMNRYIAREQSFEVEEEWSAEEEAI
;
A
#
# COMPACT_ATOMS: atom_id res chain seq x y z
N MET A 1 0.87 -4.49 -11.31
CA MET A 1 -0.44 -4.23 -10.68
C MET A 1 -1.32 -3.56 -11.75
N PRO A 2 -2.50 -4.06 -12.18
CA PRO A 2 -3.43 -3.21 -12.94
C PRO A 2 -3.74 -1.93 -12.14
N PRO A 3 -3.91 -0.76 -12.75
CA PRO A 3 -4.09 0.50 -12.03
C PRO A 3 -5.52 0.72 -11.51
N ASP A 4 -6.39 -0.28 -11.62
CA ASP A 4 -7.81 -0.18 -11.30
C ASP A 4 -8.15 -1.02 -10.06
N ILE A 5 -8.71 -0.35 -9.05
CA ILE A 5 -9.10 -0.97 -7.77
C ILE A 5 -10.24 -1.99 -7.94
N SER A 6 -11.14 -1.81 -8.92
CA SER A 6 -12.28 -2.73 -9.10
C SER A 6 -11.82 -4.14 -9.44
N SER A 7 -10.78 -4.26 -10.26
CA SER A 7 -10.11 -5.52 -10.59
C SER A 7 -9.49 -6.19 -9.36
N TYR A 8 -8.98 -5.39 -8.41
CA TYR A 8 -8.42 -5.90 -7.15
C TYR A 8 -9.49 -6.37 -6.18
N ILE A 9 -10.61 -5.66 -6.10
CA ILE A 9 -11.75 -6.07 -5.28
C ILE A 9 -12.22 -7.47 -5.70
N SER A 10 -12.51 -7.67 -7.00
CA SER A 10 -12.92 -8.99 -7.50
C SER A 10 -11.88 -10.10 -7.27
N LEU A 11 -10.59 -9.76 -7.33
CA LEU A 11 -9.51 -10.69 -7.00
C LEU A 11 -9.53 -11.05 -5.51
N CYS A 12 -9.67 -10.08 -4.61
CA CYS A 12 -9.73 -10.31 -3.17
C CYS A 12 -10.94 -11.17 -2.80
N ASP A 13 -12.12 -10.86 -3.35
CA ASP A 13 -13.33 -11.67 -3.18
C ASP A 13 -13.12 -13.13 -3.61
N THR A 14 -12.43 -13.33 -4.74
CA THR A 14 -12.10 -14.68 -5.23
C THR A 14 -11.12 -15.38 -4.31
N LEU A 15 -10.11 -14.67 -3.80
CA LEU A 15 -9.11 -15.20 -2.89
C LEU A 15 -9.73 -15.59 -1.53
N GLU A 16 -10.66 -14.81 -1.00
CA GLU A 16 -11.40 -15.13 0.22
C GLU A 16 -12.12 -16.49 0.10
N LEU A 17 -12.62 -16.83 -1.10
CA LEU A 17 -13.28 -18.11 -1.36
C LEU A 17 -12.33 -19.30 -1.51
N ILE A 18 -11.14 -19.10 -2.09
CA ILE A 18 -10.24 -20.21 -2.48
C ILE A 18 -9.00 -20.37 -1.59
N ALA A 19 -8.67 -19.34 -0.80
CA ALA A 19 -7.47 -19.26 0.02
C ALA A 19 -7.82 -18.62 1.38
N PRO A 20 -8.26 -19.40 2.38
CA PRO A 20 -8.79 -18.88 3.64
C PRO A 20 -7.76 -18.19 4.55
N ASP A 21 -6.48 -18.16 4.18
CA ASP A 21 -5.41 -17.48 4.92
C ASP A 21 -4.42 -16.82 3.95
N VAL A 22 -4.89 -15.81 3.20
CA VAL A 22 -4.04 -15.03 2.29
C VAL A 22 -2.98 -14.25 3.06
N LEU A 23 -3.31 -13.78 4.26
CA LEU A 23 -2.39 -13.02 5.11
C LEU A 23 -1.31 -13.91 5.74
N GLY A 24 -1.51 -15.22 5.83
CA GLY A 24 -0.56 -16.13 6.48
C GLY A 24 -0.36 -15.78 7.96
N GLY A 25 -1.41 -15.27 8.62
CA GLY A 25 -1.34 -14.73 9.98
C GLY A 25 -0.58 -13.40 10.15
N LEU A 26 -0.20 -12.70 9.07
CA LEU A 26 0.46 -11.40 9.15
C LEU A 26 -0.51 -10.32 9.63
N LYS A 27 -0.10 -9.55 10.64
CA LYS A 27 -0.82 -8.37 11.11
C LYS A 27 -0.38 -7.13 10.31
N LEU A 28 -1.16 -6.06 10.37
CA LEU A 28 -0.84 -4.78 9.71
C LEU A 28 0.58 -4.27 10.05
N ILE A 29 1.03 -4.47 11.29
CA ILE A 29 2.38 -4.09 11.72
C ILE A 29 3.48 -4.90 11.03
N ASP A 30 3.24 -6.17 10.76
CA ASP A 30 4.18 -7.02 10.05
C ASP A 30 4.26 -6.63 8.57
N ILE A 31 3.10 -6.31 7.97
CA ILE A 31 3.02 -5.76 6.61
C ILE A 31 3.80 -4.44 6.54
N PHE A 32 3.59 -3.53 7.48
CA PHE A 32 4.30 -2.25 7.55
C PHE A 32 5.83 -2.44 7.62
N HIS A 33 6.32 -3.31 8.51
CA HIS A 33 7.74 -3.64 8.58
C HIS A 33 8.25 -4.21 7.26
N CYS A 34 7.45 -5.03 6.59
CA CYS A 34 7.87 -5.67 5.35
C CYS A 34 7.93 -4.71 4.15
N LEU A 35 7.10 -3.66 4.11
CA LEU A 35 7.22 -2.57 3.13
C LEU A 35 8.61 -1.91 3.19
N GLY A 36 9.22 -1.87 4.37
CA GLY A 36 10.57 -1.36 4.61
C GLY A 36 11.68 -2.15 3.92
N TYR A 37 11.45 -3.42 3.56
CA TYR A 37 12.45 -4.22 2.83
C TYR A 37 12.70 -3.71 1.41
N GLY A 38 11.84 -2.84 0.87
CA GLY A 38 12.04 -2.23 -0.43
C GLY A 38 13.27 -1.32 -0.52
N LYS A 39 13.80 -0.87 0.63
CA LYS A 39 15.02 -0.06 0.74
C LYS A 39 16.21 -0.87 1.25
N PRO A 40 17.41 -0.62 0.69
CA PRO A 40 18.62 -1.15 1.29
C PRO A 40 18.88 -0.48 2.63
N VAL A 41 19.41 -1.22 3.59
CA VAL A 41 19.92 -0.66 4.84
C VAL A 41 21.40 -0.44 4.64
N LEU A 42 21.86 0.77 4.92
CA LEU A 42 23.27 1.15 4.83
C LEU A 42 23.82 1.34 6.24
N ASP A 43 25.12 1.06 6.44
CA ASP A 43 25.85 1.47 7.64
C ASP A 43 26.23 2.96 7.59
N GLU A 44 26.92 3.45 8.64
CA GLU A 44 27.39 4.85 8.72
C GLU A 44 28.38 5.19 7.60
N GLU A 45 29.07 4.19 7.05
CA GLU A 45 30.01 4.32 5.93
C GLU A 45 29.34 4.15 4.55
N GLY A 46 28.01 3.98 4.50
CA GLY A 46 27.24 3.83 3.25
C GLY A 46 27.33 2.44 2.61
N ARG A 47 27.87 1.43 3.29
CA ARG A 47 27.93 0.04 2.83
C ARG A 47 26.60 -0.65 3.08
N VAL A 48 26.21 -1.53 2.16
CA VAL A 48 24.94 -2.26 2.23
C VAL A 48 24.99 -3.32 3.33
N MET A 49 24.30 -3.06 4.43
CA MET A 49 24.05 -4.02 5.52
C MET A 49 22.97 -5.03 5.14
N ARG A 50 21.95 -4.56 4.42
CA ARG A 50 20.84 -5.39 3.92
C ARG A 50 20.48 -4.92 2.52
N PRO A 51 20.48 -5.81 1.50
CA PRO A 51 20.06 -5.42 0.16
C PRO A 51 18.56 -5.10 0.14
N ALA A 52 18.16 -4.26 -0.80
CA ALA A 52 16.76 -4.02 -1.08
C ALA A 52 16.11 -5.31 -1.60
N ASN A 53 14.94 -5.65 -1.06
CA ASN A 53 14.11 -6.73 -1.53
C ASN A 53 12.76 -6.17 -2.01
N LYS A 54 12.75 -5.69 -3.26
CA LYS A 54 11.56 -5.13 -3.89
C LYS A 54 10.43 -6.15 -4.01
N ARG A 55 10.75 -7.42 -4.24
CA ARG A 55 9.75 -8.48 -4.38
C ARG A 55 8.92 -8.64 -3.10
N VAL A 56 9.58 -8.66 -1.94
CA VAL A 56 8.90 -8.73 -0.63
C VAL A 56 8.08 -7.47 -0.40
N ALA A 57 8.64 -6.28 -0.65
CA ALA A 57 7.89 -5.03 -0.50
C ALA A 57 6.63 -4.98 -1.37
N LEU A 58 6.72 -5.42 -2.64
CA LEU A 58 5.58 -5.48 -3.56
C LEU A 58 4.54 -6.50 -3.12
N ALA A 59 4.95 -7.67 -2.63
CA ALA A 59 4.03 -8.66 -2.07
C ALA A 59 3.29 -8.08 -0.85
N CYS A 60 3.99 -7.35 0.02
CA CYS A 60 3.37 -6.71 1.18
C CYS A 60 2.48 -5.52 0.81
N ALA A 61 2.79 -4.78 -0.26
CA ALA A 61 1.88 -3.78 -0.80
C ALA A 61 0.57 -4.42 -1.30
N PHE A 62 0.64 -5.60 -1.93
CA PHE A 62 -0.56 -6.36 -2.27
C PHE A 62 -1.33 -6.83 -1.03
N LEU A 63 -0.65 -7.39 -0.03
CA LEU A 63 -1.31 -7.80 1.22
C LEU A 63 -1.96 -6.63 1.96
N LEU A 64 -1.37 -5.42 1.87
CA LEU A 64 -1.97 -4.21 2.40
C LEU A 64 -3.29 -3.88 1.69
N VAL A 65 -3.34 -3.97 0.35
CA VAL A 65 -4.57 -3.79 -0.43
C VAL A 65 -5.61 -4.84 -0.05
N TYR A 66 -5.20 -6.11 0.05
CA TYR A 66 -6.08 -7.20 0.45
C TYR A 66 -6.71 -6.92 1.83
N MET A 67 -5.91 -6.52 2.81
CA MET A 67 -6.38 -6.17 4.16
C MET A 67 -7.36 -4.99 4.15
N PHE A 68 -7.15 -3.99 3.28
CA PHE A 68 -8.07 -2.85 3.14
C PHE A 68 -9.41 -3.25 2.52
N VAL A 69 -9.41 -4.18 1.56
CA VAL A 69 -10.61 -4.63 0.85
C VAL A 69 -11.44 -5.59 1.70
N VAL A 70 -10.82 -6.59 2.33
CA VAL A 70 -11.52 -7.68 3.04
C VAL A 70 -11.89 -7.29 4.48
N ASP A 71 -11.43 -6.14 4.97
CA ASP A 71 -11.71 -5.64 6.33
C ASP A 71 -11.19 -6.55 7.47
N GLU A 72 -10.04 -7.19 7.26
CA GLU A 72 -9.39 -8.00 8.29
C GLU A 72 -8.54 -7.14 9.24
N PHE A 73 -9.20 -6.34 10.07
CA PHE A 73 -8.57 -5.65 11.20
C PHE A 73 -9.06 -6.29 12.50
N GLU A 74 -8.38 -7.35 12.94
CA GLU A 74 -8.72 -8.04 14.18
C GLU A 74 -8.70 -7.07 15.38
N SER A 75 -9.84 -6.94 16.08
CA SER A 75 -9.87 -6.42 17.44
C SER A 75 -10.18 -7.58 18.40
N GLU A 76 -9.17 -8.03 19.14
CA GLU A 76 -9.26 -9.16 20.08
C GLU A 76 -10.01 -8.80 21.39
N HIS A 77 -10.62 -7.63 21.49
CA HIS A 77 -11.10 -7.09 22.77
C HIS A 77 -12.62 -6.99 22.83
N GLU A 78 -13.21 -7.49 23.92
CA GLU A 78 -14.65 -7.38 24.19
C GLU A 78 -15.10 -5.99 24.63
N ASP A 79 -14.17 -5.15 25.09
CA ASP A 79 -14.44 -3.80 25.57
C ASP A 79 -14.55 -2.80 24.40
N GLU A 80 -15.70 -2.13 24.27
CA GLU A 80 -15.98 -1.15 23.21
C GLU A 80 -14.94 0.00 23.17
N LEU A 81 -14.53 0.52 24.32
CA LEU A 81 -13.52 1.59 24.40
C LEU A 81 -12.14 1.12 23.92
N ARG A 82 -11.77 -0.15 24.19
CA ARG A 82 -10.51 -0.72 23.71
C ARG A 82 -10.56 -0.96 22.21
N ARG A 83 -11.67 -1.54 21.70
CA ARG A 83 -11.90 -1.69 20.25
C ARG A 83 -11.75 -0.35 19.51
N MET A 84 -12.32 0.72 20.04
CA MET A 84 -12.19 2.06 19.44
C MET A 84 -10.73 2.54 19.42
N CYS A 85 -9.97 2.33 20.51
CA CYS A 85 -8.56 2.70 20.56
C CYS A 85 -7.73 1.89 19.55
N ASP A 86 -8.02 0.61 19.41
CA ASP A 86 -7.31 -0.28 18.48
C ASP A 86 -7.67 0.02 17.04
N ALA A 87 -8.95 0.28 16.73
CA ALA A 87 -9.38 0.72 15.41
C ALA A 87 -8.71 2.04 15.00
N LYS A 88 -8.57 2.99 15.94
CA LYS A 88 -7.85 4.24 15.67
C LYS A 88 -6.37 3.98 15.40
N ARG A 89 -5.70 3.15 16.21
CA ARG A 89 -4.30 2.79 15.99
C ARG A 89 -4.10 2.06 14.65
N ALA A 90 -5.02 1.17 14.29
CA ALA A 90 -5.01 0.48 13.01
C ALA A 90 -5.17 1.47 11.85
N ALA A 91 -6.08 2.44 11.96
CA ALA A 91 -6.24 3.49 10.95
C ALA A 91 -5.01 4.39 10.82
N ASP A 92 -4.38 4.77 11.93
CA ASP A 92 -3.14 5.55 11.93
C ASP A 92 -1.99 4.76 11.25
N LEU A 93 -1.82 3.48 11.59
CA LEU A 93 -0.81 2.61 10.98
C LEU A 93 -1.10 2.29 9.51
N ALA A 94 -2.37 2.13 9.14
CA ALA A 94 -2.80 1.94 7.75
C ALA A 94 -2.47 3.18 6.90
N PHE A 95 -2.67 4.38 7.47
CA PHE A 95 -2.28 5.62 6.84
C PHE A 95 -0.75 5.72 6.70
N GLU A 96 0.02 5.42 7.74
CA GLU A 96 1.50 5.41 7.66
C GLU A 96 2.01 4.41 6.62
N SER A 97 1.41 3.22 6.55
CA SER A 97 1.72 2.19 5.55
C SER A 97 1.43 2.67 4.13
N THR A 98 0.27 3.30 3.93
CA THR A 98 -0.11 3.92 2.65
C THR A 98 0.89 5.01 2.25
N MET A 99 1.22 5.91 3.17
CA MET A 99 2.18 6.98 2.95
C MET A 99 3.58 6.44 2.62
N TRP A 100 3.98 5.33 3.24
CA TRP A 100 5.24 4.67 2.91
C TRP A 100 5.25 4.23 1.44
N VAL A 101 4.19 3.58 0.96
CA VAL A 101 4.08 3.18 -0.46
C VAL A 101 4.13 4.40 -1.37
N LEU A 102 3.34 5.45 -1.08
CA LEU A 102 3.25 6.66 -1.92
C LEU A 102 4.57 7.44 -2.01
N THR A 103 5.39 7.43 -0.96
CA THR A 103 6.64 8.21 -0.90
C THR A 103 7.85 7.49 -1.51
N HIS A 104 7.72 6.20 -1.85
CA HIS A 104 8.84 5.35 -2.25
C HIS A 104 8.79 4.95 -3.72
N GLU A 105 8.85 5.95 -4.60
CA GLU A 105 8.65 5.77 -6.05
C GLU A 105 9.64 4.81 -6.74
N LYS A 106 10.85 4.67 -6.18
CA LYS A 106 11.88 3.74 -6.69
C LYS A 106 11.57 2.27 -6.37
N VAL A 107 10.66 2.03 -5.43
CA VAL A 107 10.25 0.70 -4.95
C VAL A 107 8.90 0.33 -5.54
N PHE A 108 7.93 1.23 -5.46
CA PHE A 108 6.56 1.04 -5.90
C PHE A 108 6.31 1.91 -7.11
N ASP A 109 5.92 1.34 -8.25
CA ASP A 109 5.54 2.10 -9.43
C ASP A 109 4.21 2.85 -9.23
N TRP A 110 3.85 3.69 -10.19
CA TRP A 110 2.62 4.50 -10.10
C TRP A 110 1.36 3.65 -10.00
N LYS A 111 1.33 2.47 -10.62
CA LYS A 111 0.16 1.57 -10.60
C LYS A 111 -0.06 1.02 -9.19
N VAL A 112 1.02 0.58 -8.54
CA VAL A 112 0.97 0.10 -7.15
C VAL A 112 0.55 1.22 -6.21
N ARG A 113 1.14 2.41 -6.37
CA ARG A 113 0.85 3.58 -5.52
C ARG A 113 -0.63 4.00 -5.65
N ARG A 114 -1.17 4.01 -6.87
CA ARG A 114 -2.58 4.30 -7.13
C ARG A 114 -3.51 3.28 -6.48
N VAL A 115 -3.31 1.98 -6.70
CA VAL A 115 -4.17 0.94 -6.13
C VAL A 115 -4.17 0.97 -4.60
N VAL A 116 -3.00 1.13 -3.97
CA VAL A 116 -2.91 1.22 -2.50
C VAL A 116 -3.66 2.45 -1.97
N ARG A 117 -3.56 3.58 -2.66
CA ARG A 117 -4.32 4.78 -2.30
C ARG A 117 -5.82 4.55 -2.44
N ASP A 118 -6.27 4.06 -3.58
CA ASP A 118 -7.69 3.85 -3.87
C ASP A 118 -8.28 2.88 -2.83
N ALA A 119 -7.57 1.79 -2.51
CA ALA A 119 -7.97 0.85 -1.46
C ALA A 119 -8.08 1.51 -0.07
N PHE A 120 -7.15 2.42 0.27
CA PHE A 120 -7.21 3.15 1.53
C PHE A 120 -8.39 4.13 1.59
N GLU A 121 -8.68 4.84 0.49
CA GLU A 121 -9.78 5.79 0.40
C GLU A 121 -11.16 5.11 0.43
N GLU A 122 -11.28 3.92 -0.17
CA GLU A 122 -12.49 3.09 -0.07
C GLU A 122 -12.71 2.61 1.37
N ARG A 123 -11.63 2.25 2.08
CA ARG A 123 -11.73 1.67 3.42
C ARG A 123 -11.92 2.70 4.54
N PHE A 124 -11.20 3.82 4.50
CA PHE A 124 -11.13 4.76 5.61
C PHE A 124 -11.73 6.12 5.28
N VAL A 125 -12.41 6.72 6.26
CA VAL A 125 -12.84 8.12 6.16
C VAL A 125 -11.62 9.04 6.26
N VAL A 126 -11.11 9.48 5.11
CA VAL A 126 -9.89 10.28 5.03
C VAL A 126 -10.13 11.71 5.52
N THR A 127 -9.30 12.16 6.48
CA THR A 127 -9.34 13.55 6.94
C THR A 127 -8.80 14.51 5.88
N ARG A 128 -9.22 15.79 5.92
CA ARG A 128 -8.66 16.84 5.03
C ARG A 128 -7.14 17.00 5.15
N LYS A 129 -6.54 16.60 6.28
CA LYS A 129 -5.08 16.62 6.46
C LYS A 129 -4.44 15.48 5.68
N GLN A 130 -4.90 14.26 5.89
CA GLN A 130 -4.42 13.06 5.19
C GLN A 130 -4.61 13.19 3.67
N MET A 131 -5.78 13.65 3.22
CA MET A 131 -6.06 13.88 1.80
C MET A 131 -5.06 14.83 1.14
N ARG A 132 -4.76 15.97 1.80
CA ARG A 132 -3.76 16.92 1.29
C ARG A 132 -2.35 16.32 1.23
N GLU A 133 -2.04 15.46 2.18
CA GLU A 133 -0.73 14.80 2.25
C GLU A 133 -0.57 13.78 1.12
N MET A 134 -1.57 12.93 0.89
CA MET A 134 -1.57 11.97 -0.22
C MET A 134 -1.54 12.69 -1.59
N ASN A 135 -2.33 13.76 -1.76
CA ASN A 135 -2.38 14.53 -3.01
C ASN A 135 -1.03 15.18 -3.39
N ARG A 136 -0.16 15.45 -2.42
CA ARG A 136 1.18 15.99 -2.70
C ARG A 136 2.02 15.06 -3.57
N TYR A 137 1.77 13.76 -3.49
CA TYR A 137 2.57 12.75 -4.19
C TYR A 137 2.00 12.41 -5.58
N ILE A 138 0.68 12.57 -5.80
CA ILE A 138 0.07 12.40 -7.13
C ILE A 138 0.41 13.52 -8.11
N ALA A 139 0.58 14.76 -7.64
CA ALA A 139 0.95 15.88 -8.52
C ALA A 139 2.30 15.67 -9.25
N ARG A 140 3.12 14.73 -8.79
CA ARG A 140 4.38 14.30 -9.46
C ARG A 140 4.20 13.15 -10.44
N GLU A 141 3.08 12.43 -10.38
CA GLU A 141 2.80 11.24 -11.19
C GLU A 141 2.05 11.58 -12.48
N GLN A 142 1.15 12.55 -12.45
CA GLN A 142 0.40 13.00 -13.63
C GLN A 142 1.31 13.58 -14.73
N SER A 143 2.48 14.10 -14.38
CA SER A 143 3.48 14.50 -15.37
C SER A 143 4.16 13.32 -16.07
N PHE A 144 4.17 12.14 -15.43
CA PHE A 144 4.85 10.94 -15.92
C PHE A 144 3.95 10.09 -16.82
N GLU A 145 2.64 10.01 -16.52
CA GLU A 145 1.65 9.36 -17.40
C GLU A 145 1.59 10.04 -18.77
N VAL A 146 1.67 11.38 -18.80
CA VAL A 146 1.72 12.16 -20.06
C VAL A 146 3.00 11.88 -20.86
N GLU A 147 4.14 11.66 -20.20
CA GLU A 147 5.41 11.34 -20.87
C GLU A 147 5.46 9.90 -21.43
N GLU A 148 4.94 8.89 -20.71
CA GLU A 148 4.86 7.51 -21.22
C GLU A 148 3.87 7.37 -22.39
N GLU A 149 2.73 8.08 -22.35
CA GLU A 149 1.73 8.06 -23.42
C GLU A 149 2.25 8.76 -24.69
N TRP A 150 2.94 9.89 -24.53
CA TRP A 150 3.57 10.62 -25.66
C TRP A 150 4.71 9.82 -26.30
N SER A 151 5.52 9.12 -25.50
CA SER A 151 6.60 8.26 -26.00
C SER A 151 6.09 7.03 -26.76
N ALA A 152 4.93 6.47 -26.35
CA ALA A 152 4.32 5.34 -27.02
C ALA A 152 3.69 5.70 -28.38
N GLU A 153 3.22 6.94 -28.55
CA GLU A 153 2.70 7.45 -29.82
C GLU A 153 3.82 7.74 -30.84
N GLU A 154 5.00 8.20 -30.41
CA GLU A 154 6.13 8.47 -31.31
C GLU A 154 6.81 7.20 -31.87
N GLU A 155 6.82 6.09 -31.13
CA GLU A 155 7.37 4.81 -31.64
C GLU A 155 6.45 4.08 -32.64
N ALA A 156 5.21 4.55 -32.82
CA ALA A 156 4.21 3.93 -33.69
C ALA A 156 4.11 4.54 -35.12
N ILE A 157 5.03 5.43 -35.50
CA ILE A 157 5.05 6.16 -36.79
C ILE A 157 6.24 5.76 -37.66
#